data_AF-A0A973M368-F1
#
_entry.id   AF-A0A973M368-F1
#
_cell.length_a   1.000
_cell.length_b   1.000
_cell.length_c   1.000
_cell.angle_alpha   90.00
_cell.angle_beta   90.00
_cell.angle_gamma   90.00
#
_symmetry.space_group_name_H-M   'P 1'
#
loop_
_entity.id
_entity.type
_entity.pdbx_description
1 polymer ?
#
loop_
_entity_poly.entity_id
_entity_poly.type
_entity_poly.pdbx_seq_one_letter_code
_entity_poly.pdbx_strand_id
1 'polypeptide(L)'
;MCRRARVRQRPTVGWCAVEPRTAYPRLGAARIPWAGRDEDPADDGVWSVTCFVVRGGYRKQGIARALARATVDFARGRGARAIEAYPVLTSLRPRPGGPRSHEATRSRAE
;
A
#
# COMPACT_ATOMS: atom_id res chain seq x y z
N MET A 1 23.52 -23.07 34.45
CA MET A 1 24.04 -21.87 33.77
C MET A 1 23.38 -21.76 32.39
N CYS A 2 22.16 -21.24 32.31
CA CYS A 2 21.38 -21.20 31.06
C CYS A 2 21.67 -19.87 30.33
N ARG A 3 22.51 -19.90 29.29
CA ARG A 3 22.79 -18.73 28.45
C ARG A 3 21.53 -18.42 27.64
N ARG A 4 20.74 -17.42 28.07
CA ARG A 4 19.72 -16.78 27.22
C ARG A 4 20.42 -16.23 25.98
N ALA A 5 20.38 -16.96 24.88
CA ALA A 5 20.74 -16.46 23.57
C ALA A 5 19.78 -15.31 23.24
N ARG A 6 20.25 -14.07 23.35
CA ARG A 6 19.51 -12.92 22.82
C ARG A 6 19.50 -13.05 21.31
N VAL A 7 18.39 -13.48 20.74
CA VAL A 7 18.13 -13.29 19.31
C VAL A 7 18.10 -11.78 19.08
N ARG A 8 19.18 -11.21 18.54
CA ARG A 8 19.21 -9.84 18.04
C ARG A 8 18.35 -9.79 16.77
N GLN A 9 17.04 -9.74 16.92
CA GLN A 9 16.18 -9.30 15.82
C GLN A 9 16.57 -7.84 15.53
N ARG A 10 17.05 -7.56 14.32
CA ARG A 10 17.19 -6.15 13.89
C ARG A 10 15.77 -5.56 13.89
N PRO A 11 15.54 -4.40 14.52
CA PRO A 11 14.21 -3.84 14.57
C PRO A 11 13.72 -3.51 13.16
N THR A 12 12.53 -3.98 12.81
CA THR A 12 11.87 -3.64 11.53
C THR A 12 11.63 -2.14 11.47
N VAL A 13 12.17 -1.50 10.43
CA VAL A 13 12.12 -0.02 10.26
C VAL A 13 11.01 0.43 9.30
N GLY A 14 10.36 -0.50 8.62
CA GLY A 14 9.17 -0.22 7.81
C GLY A 14 8.45 -1.47 7.32
N TRP A 15 7.18 -1.31 6.95
CA TRP A 15 6.31 -2.36 6.42
C TRP A 15 5.26 -1.78 5.48
N CYS A 16 4.59 -2.64 4.71
CA CYS A 16 3.43 -2.30 3.89
C CYS A 16 2.31 -3.32 4.10
N ALA A 17 1.07 -2.89 3.89
CA ALA A 17 -0.08 -3.79 3.81
C ALA A 17 -0.51 -3.93 2.34
N VAL A 18 -0.53 -5.16 1.84
CA VAL A 18 -0.94 -5.52 0.48
C VAL A 18 -1.68 -6.85 0.51
N GLU A 19 -2.84 -6.90 -0.13
CA GLU A 19 -3.70 -8.10 -0.27
C GLU A 19 -4.64 -7.91 -1.49
N PRO A 20 -5.36 -8.96 -1.95
CA PRO A 20 -6.48 -8.81 -2.88
C PRO A 20 -7.48 -7.75 -2.38
N ARG A 21 -8.11 -7.00 -3.31
CA ARG A 21 -9.17 -6.01 -2.98
C ARG A 21 -10.25 -6.59 -2.06
N THR A 22 -10.64 -7.83 -2.30
CA THR A 22 -11.67 -8.57 -1.57
C THR A 22 -11.31 -8.80 -0.10
N ALA A 23 -10.03 -8.82 0.24
CA ALA A 23 -9.55 -8.90 1.62
C ALA A 23 -9.71 -7.57 2.40
N TYR A 24 -10.07 -6.49 1.71
CA TYR A 24 -10.37 -5.19 2.30
C TYR A 24 -11.84 -4.78 2.05
N PRO A 25 -12.83 -5.33 2.79
CA PRO A 25 -14.25 -5.01 2.57
C PRO A 25 -14.58 -3.52 2.63
N ARG A 26 -13.88 -2.77 3.50
CA ARG A 26 -14.02 -1.31 3.61
C ARG A 26 -13.54 -0.57 2.38
N LEU A 27 -12.60 -1.14 1.62
CA LEU A 27 -12.10 -0.56 0.39
C LEU A 27 -13.14 -0.69 -0.72
N GLY A 28 -13.77 -1.87 -0.87
CA GLY A 28 -14.87 -2.10 -1.81
C GLY A 28 -16.06 -1.16 -1.58
N ALA A 29 -16.36 -0.84 -0.32
CA ALA A 29 -17.46 0.07 0.02
C ALA A 29 -17.10 1.58 -0.02
N ALA A 30 -15.83 1.94 -0.23
CA ALA A 30 -15.38 3.33 -0.11
C ALA A 30 -15.67 4.14 -1.38
N ARG A 31 -16.42 5.25 -1.26
CA ARG A 31 -16.77 6.08 -2.43
C ARG A 31 -15.57 6.67 -3.19
N ILE A 32 -14.51 7.06 -2.48
CA ILE A 32 -13.39 7.83 -3.08
C ILE A 32 -12.57 6.95 -4.06
N PRO A 33 -12.11 5.74 -3.69
CA PRO A 33 -11.42 4.83 -4.62
C PRO A 33 -12.19 4.43 -5.88
N TRP A 34 -13.53 4.48 -5.83
CA TRP A 34 -14.42 3.97 -6.89
C TRP A 34 -15.12 5.07 -7.69
N ALA A 35 -14.94 6.34 -7.35
CA ALA A 35 -15.55 7.43 -8.10
C ALA A 35 -15.04 7.46 -9.55
N GLY A 36 -15.95 7.28 -10.51
CA GLY A 36 -15.62 7.29 -11.95
C GLY A 36 -15.01 5.98 -12.47
N ARG A 37 -15.08 4.89 -11.70
CA ARG A 37 -14.62 3.55 -12.08
C ARG A 37 -15.79 2.67 -12.49
N ASP A 38 -15.61 1.88 -13.54
CA ASP A 38 -16.58 0.91 -14.07
C ASP A 38 -16.17 -0.55 -13.81
N GLU A 39 -15.04 -0.78 -13.13
CA GLU A 39 -14.53 -2.11 -12.82
C GLU A 39 -15.21 -2.74 -11.60
N ASP A 40 -15.21 -4.08 -11.52
CA ASP A 40 -15.75 -4.83 -10.39
C ASP A 40 -14.92 -4.65 -9.10
N PRO A 41 -15.51 -4.15 -8.00
CA PRO A 41 -14.86 -4.08 -6.70
C PRO A 41 -14.53 -5.44 -6.06
N ALA A 42 -15.21 -6.51 -6.50
CA ALA A 42 -15.01 -7.88 -6.02
C ALA A 42 -13.96 -8.66 -6.83
N ASP A 43 -13.27 -8.03 -7.77
CA ASP A 43 -12.19 -8.63 -8.56
C ASP A 43 -10.97 -8.98 -7.68
N ASP A 44 -10.82 -10.26 -7.34
CA ASP A 44 -9.75 -10.81 -6.51
C ASP A 44 -8.39 -10.90 -7.24
N GLY A 45 -8.40 -10.72 -8.56
CA GLY A 45 -7.19 -10.63 -9.38
C GLY A 45 -6.48 -9.29 -9.26
N VAL A 46 -7.10 -8.28 -8.63
CA VAL A 46 -6.46 -6.98 -8.37
C VAL A 46 -6.13 -6.84 -6.89
N TRP A 47 -4.87 -6.51 -6.63
CA TRP A 47 -4.33 -6.35 -5.28
C TRP A 47 -4.18 -4.87 -4.95
N SER A 48 -4.46 -4.51 -3.70
CA SER A 48 -4.42 -3.11 -3.24
C SER A 48 -3.35 -2.94 -2.18
N VAL A 49 -2.50 -1.92 -2.34
CA VAL A 49 -1.57 -1.47 -1.31
C VAL A 49 -2.23 -0.35 -0.52
N THR A 50 -2.51 -0.60 0.76
CA THR A 50 -3.28 0.33 1.61
C THR A 50 -2.40 1.23 2.46
N CYS A 51 -1.18 0.79 2.81
CA CYS A 51 -0.24 1.64 3.54
C CYS A 51 1.22 1.28 3.32
N PHE A 52 2.07 2.29 3.51
CA PHE A 52 3.50 2.17 3.73
C PHE A 52 3.84 2.88 5.03
N VAL A 53 4.52 2.19 5.94
CA VAL A 53 4.94 2.75 7.22
C VAL A 53 6.45 2.70 7.30
N VAL A 54 7.07 3.84 7.63
CA VAL A 54 8.51 3.96 7.87
C VAL A 54 8.73 4.69 9.18
N ARG A 55 9.52 4.09 10.08
CA ARG A 55 9.90 4.67 11.37
C ARG A 55 10.57 6.03 11.16
N GLY A 56 10.20 7.02 11.99
CA GLY A 56 10.57 8.44 11.81
C GLY A 56 12.06 8.69 11.53
N GLY A 57 12.96 8.10 12.33
CA GLY A 57 14.41 8.24 12.18
C GLY A 57 15.02 7.56 10.94
N TYR A 58 14.21 6.83 10.17
CA TYR A 58 14.63 6.10 8.97
C TYR A 58 13.96 6.62 7.69
N ARG A 59 13.20 7.73 7.80
CA ARG A 59 12.57 8.39 6.65
C ARG A 59 13.63 9.08 5.77
N LYS A 60 13.25 9.42 4.53
CA LYS A 60 14.12 10.06 3.51
C LYS A 60 15.33 9.23 3.07
N GLN A 61 15.39 7.95 3.46
CA GLN A 61 16.46 7.01 3.08
C GLN A 61 16.01 6.03 1.97
N GLY A 62 14.91 6.31 1.26
CA GLY A 62 14.42 5.46 0.18
C GLY A 62 13.66 4.20 0.61
N ILE A 63 13.46 3.96 1.91
CA ILE A 63 12.79 2.75 2.42
C ILE A 63 11.37 2.58 1.85
N ALA A 64 10.57 3.63 1.82
CA ALA A 64 9.21 3.55 1.25
C ALA A 64 9.23 3.16 -0.24
N ARG A 65 10.21 3.64 -1.00
CA ARG A 65 10.40 3.27 -2.42
C ARG A 65 10.81 1.81 -2.56
N ALA A 66 11.70 1.32 -1.68
CA ALA A 66 12.10 -0.08 -1.65
C ALA A 66 10.91 -0.99 -1.30
N LEU A 67 10.11 -0.62 -0.30
CA LEU A 67 8.88 -1.32 0.05
C LEU A 67 7.91 -1.37 -1.14
N ALA A 68 7.66 -0.24 -1.80
CA ALA A 68 6.77 -0.16 -2.96
C ALA A 68 7.18 -1.10 -4.10
N ARG A 69 8.48 -1.18 -4.42
CA ARG A 69 8.98 -2.14 -5.41
C ARG A 69 8.76 -3.58 -4.96
N ALA A 70 9.12 -3.91 -3.72
CA ALA A 70 8.93 -5.25 -3.17
C ALA A 70 7.45 -5.66 -3.12
N THR A 71 6.54 -4.70 -2.99
CA THR A 71 5.09 -4.98 -2.99
C THR A 71 4.61 -5.49 -4.35
N VAL A 72 5.16 -4.93 -5.45
CA VAL A 72 4.85 -5.38 -6.81
C VAL A 72 5.30 -6.83 -7.01
N ASP A 73 6.56 -7.14 -6.65
CA ASP A 73 7.11 -8.49 -6.79
C ASP A 73 6.37 -9.50 -5.92
N PHE A 74 6.01 -9.11 -4.69
CA PHE A 74 5.25 -9.92 -3.75
C PHE A 74 3.85 -10.26 -4.26
N ALA A 75 3.14 -9.29 -4.86
CA ALA A 75 1.81 -9.47 -5.41
C ALA A 75 1.86 -10.33 -6.69
N ARG A 76 2.82 -10.05 -7.59
CA ARG A 76 3.05 -10.84 -8.81
C ARG A 76 3.31 -12.31 -8.47
N GLY A 77 4.19 -12.58 -7.49
CA GLY A 77 4.50 -13.94 -7.04
C GLY A 77 3.32 -14.69 -6.41
N ARG A 78 2.21 -14.00 -6.12
CA ARG A 78 0.96 -14.60 -5.61
C ARG A 78 -0.20 -14.59 -6.61
N GLY A 79 0.07 -14.24 -7.87
CA GLY A 79 -0.95 -14.28 -8.93
C GLY A 79 -1.77 -13.00 -9.09
N ALA A 80 -1.33 -11.86 -8.54
CA ALA A 80 -1.97 -10.58 -8.82
C ALA A 80 -1.85 -10.24 -10.32
N ARG A 81 -2.98 -10.00 -10.99
CA ARG A 81 -3.03 -9.51 -12.38
C ARG A 81 -2.72 -8.01 -12.44
N ALA A 82 -3.11 -7.26 -11.42
CA ALA A 82 -2.77 -5.85 -11.28
C ALA A 82 -2.57 -5.48 -9.82
N ILE A 83 -1.83 -4.40 -9.60
CA ILE A 83 -1.65 -3.79 -8.29
C ILE A 83 -2.05 -2.32 -8.35
N GLU A 84 -2.69 -1.84 -7.29
CA GLU A 84 -3.10 -0.44 -7.19
C GLU A 84 -2.79 0.15 -5.81
N ALA A 85 -2.75 1.48 -5.76
CA ALA A 85 -2.63 2.24 -4.53
C ALA A 85 -3.42 3.55 -4.64
N TYR A 86 -3.66 4.19 -3.49
CA TYR A 86 -4.48 5.41 -3.38
C TYR A 86 -3.72 6.54 -2.67
N PRO A 87 -2.63 7.05 -3.25
CA PRO A 87 -1.87 8.15 -2.65
C PRO A 87 -2.74 9.40 -2.44
N VAL A 88 -2.44 10.12 -1.37
CA VAL A 88 -2.88 11.51 -1.24
C VAL A 88 -1.94 12.36 -2.08
N LEU A 89 -2.48 13.14 -3.00
CA LEU A 89 -1.68 14.08 -3.78
C LEU A 89 -1.21 15.21 -2.87
N THR A 90 0.10 15.27 -2.60
CA THR A 90 0.72 16.31 -1.76
C THR A 90 1.07 17.59 -2.51
N SER A 91 1.01 17.57 -3.85
CA SER A 91 1.35 18.71 -4.72
C SER A 91 0.19 19.68 -4.94
N LEU A 92 -1.05 19.27 -4.69
CA LEU A 92 -2.21 20.16 -4.71
C LEU A 92 -2.33 20.80 -3.33
N ARG A 93 -2.15 22.12 -3.22
CA ARG A 93 -2.46 22.85 -1.99
C ARG A 93 -3.94 22.58 -1.67
N PRO A 94 -4.29 21.86 -0.59
CA PRO A 94 -5.68 21.60 -0.28
C PRO A 94 -6.38 22.94 -0.01
N ARG A 95 -7.60 23.13 -0.53
CA ARG A 95 -8.44 24.24 -0.05
C ARG A 95 -8.63 24.06 1.46
N PRO A 96 -8.54 25.13 2.28
CA PRO A 96 -8.90 25.03 3.69
C PRO A 96 -10.32 24.44 3.82
N GLY A 97 -10.46 23.33 4.54
CA GLY A 97 -11.75 22.62 4.71
C GLY A 97 -12.19 21.74 3.53
N GLY A 98 -11.40 21.59 2.47
CA GLY A 98 -11.72 20.73 1.32
C GLY A 98 -11.32 19.26 1.54
N PRO A 99 -11.95 18.30 0.83
CA PRO A 99 -11.54 16.90 0.87
C PRO A 99 -10.11 16.74 0.33
N ARG A 100 -9.34 15.82 0.91
CA ARG A 100 -8.03 15.43 0.39
C ARG A 100 -8.20 14.86 -1.02
N SER A 101 -7.40 15.34 -1.96
CA SER A 101 -7.36 14.78 -3.32
C SER A 101 -6.66 13.43 -3.28
N HIS A 102 -7.37 12.40 -3.73
CA HIS A 102 -6.83 11.05 -3.91
C HIS A 102 -6.86 10.72 -5.39
N GLU A 103 -5.76 10.20 -5.92
CA GLU A 103 -5.70 9.66 -7.27
C GLU A 103 -5.45 8.15 -7.15
N ALA A 104 -6.31 7.34 -7.75
CA ALA A 104 -6.08 5.90 -7.84
C ALA A 104 -5.03 5.67 -8.91
N THR A 105 -3.84 5.22 -8.51
CA THR A 105 -2.80 4.83 -9.47
C THR A 105 -2.84 3.31 -9.63
N ARG A 106 -3.10 2.85 -10.85
CA ARG A 106 -3.11 1.43 -11.23
C ARG A 106 -1.94 1.17 -12.15
N SER A 107 -1.08 0.23 -11.78
CA SER A 107 -0.05 -0.30 -12.68
C SER A 107 -0.39 -1.74 -13.00
N ARG A 108 -0.28 -2.13 -14.29
CA ARG A 108 -0.27 -3.55 -14.63
C ARG A 108 0.90 -4.21 -13.92
N ALA A 109 0.69 -5.42 -13.41
CA ALA A 109 1.77 -6.22 -12.83
C ALA A 109 2.57 -6.97 -13.92
N GLU A 110 2.60 -6.44 -15.15
CA GLU A 110 3.38 -6.97 -16.29
C GLU A 110 4.87 -6.77 -16.01
#